data_AF-A0A936G2Z8-F1
#
_entry.id   AF-A0A936G2Z8-F1
#
_cell.length_a   1.000
_cell.length_b   1.000
_cell.length_c   1.000
_cell.angle_alpha   90.00
_cell.angle_beta   90.00
_cell.angle_gamma   90.00
#
_symmetry.space_group_name_H-M   'P 1'
#
loop_
_entity.id
_entity.type
_entity.pdbx_description
1 polymer ?
#
loop_
_entity_poly.entity_id
_entity_poly.type
_entity_poly.pdbx_seq_one_letter_code
_entity_poly.pdbx_strand_id
1 'polypeptide(L)'
;MVGESALRSQLAARAPRRQRAFVDDLVRERLKQEDPALGRIIRPVRTDLVAQGRKGIRRAMGGVRRPFAGILPIFVGDILRYLDGRGRPGSPGPIIERVLDGLHEAAAAGVVGEPLVVLTHSMGGQLVYDTVTAFDPGVRVDFWCASGGQVGFFVELGVFLEATDPDARPFTADTVGYFWNAWSSSDVLSFPTEGRVPGAHDSDFAYDGTLIANHMSYLHDPAFYATLAAKVAVHTRGRRRHMGG
;
A
#
# COMPACT_ATOMS: atom_id res chain seq x y z
N MET A 1 -12.82 -16.08 43.11
CA MET A 1 -12.35 -15.18 42.03
C MET A 1 -10.86 -14.95 42.22
N VAL A 2 -9.99 -15.54 41.39
CA VAL A 2 -8.56 -15.22 41.41
C VAL A 2 -8.39 -13.92 40.62
N GLY A 3 -7.89 -12.86 41.26
CA GLY A 3 -7.70 -11.57 40.61
C GLY A 3 -6.77 -11.67 39.41
N GLU A 4 -7.00 -10.86 38.38
CA GLU A 4 -6.29 -10.88 37.09
C GLU A 4 -4.75 -10.79 37.24
N SER A 5 -4.29 -10.07 38.27
CA SER A 5 -2.88 -9.98 38.67
C SER A 5 -2.29 -11.33 39.09
N ALA A 6 -3.02 -12.14 39.86
CA ALA A 6 -2.57 -13.45 40.31
C ALA A 6 -2.50 -14.47 39.16
N LEU A 7 -3.40 -14.37 38.17
CA LEU A 7 -3.37 -15.22 36.97
C LEU A 7 -2.14 -14.91 36.10
N ARG A 8 -1.81 -13.64 35.92
CA ARG A 8 -0.62 -13.21 35.16
C ARG A 8 0.67 -13.68 35.84
N SER A 9 0.78 -13.54 37.15
CA SER A 9 1.94 -14.03 37.94
C SER A 9 2.08 -15.55 37.86
N GLN A 10 0.97 -16.29 37.89
CA GLN A 10 0.96 -17.74 37.77
C GLN A 10 1.32 -18.25 36.36
N LEU A 11 0.98 -17.48 35.31
CA LEU A 11 1.41 -17.79 33.95
C LEU A 11 2.90 -17.50 33.77
N ALA A 12 3.39 -16.36 34.27
CA ALA A 12 4.79 -15.96 34.19
C ALA A 12 5.73 -16.95 34.90
N ALA A 13 5.29 -17.56 36.01
CA ALA A 13 6.08 -18.56 36.75
C ALA A 13 6.18 -19.94 36.08
N ARG A 14 5.51 -20.16 34.94
CA ARG A 14 5.50 -21.46 34.23
C ARG A 14 6.21 -21.37 32.89
N ALA A 15 6.96 -22.41 32.54
CA ALA A 15 7.59 -22.50 31.23
C ALA A 15 6.53 -22.42 30.09
N PRO A 16 6.80 -21.75 28.96
CA PRO A 16 5.82 -21.52 27.89
C PRO A 16 5.11 -22.77 27.37
N ARG A 17 5.80 -23.92 27.36
CA ARG A 17 5.23 -25.21 26.96
C ARG A 17 4.14 -25.72 27.92
N ARG A 18 4.20 -25.35 29.20
CA ARG A 18 3.27 -25.76 30.27
C ARG A 18 2.18 -24.72 30.56
N GLN A 19 2.38 -23.46 30.14
CA GLN A 19 1.36 -22.40 30.24
C GLN A 19 0.08 -22.77 29.49
N ARG A 20 0.21 -23.42 28.33
CA ARG A 20 -0.94 -23.83 27.51
C ARG A 20 -1.88 -24.81 28.22
N ALA A 21 -1.35 -25.87 28.80
CA ALA A 21 -2.16 -26.86 29.53
C ALA A 21 -2.88 -26.20 30.72
N PHE A 22 -2.21 -25.27 31.39
CA PHE A 22 -2.77 -24.52 32.51
C PHE A 22 -3.92 -23.59 32.09
N VAL A 23 -3.79 -22.87 30.96
CA VAL A 23 -4.90 -22.04 30.42
C VAL A 23 -6.06 -22.91 29.95
N ASP A 24 -5.78 -24.03 29.29
CA ASP A 24 -6.81 -24.96 28.80
C ASP A 24 -7.63 -25.55 29.96
N ASP A 25 -7.00 -25.89 31.09
CA ASP A 25 -7.68 -26.34 32.31
C ASP A 25 -8.47 -25.20 32.99
N LEU A 26 -7.93 -23.97 33.03
CA LEU A 26 -8.61 -22.83 33.64
C LEU A 26 -9.89 -22.43 32.89
N VAL A 27 -9.83 -22.47 31.54
CA VAL A 27 -10.99 -22.24 30.67
C VAL A 27 -12.01 -23.36 30.85
N ARG A 28 -11.57 -24.62 30.95
CA ARG A 28 -12.45 -25.77 31.18
C ARG A 28 -13.18 -25.66 32.52
N GLU A 29 -12.49 -25.27 33.59
CA GLU A 29 -13.10 -25.10 34.91
C GLU A 29 -14.07 -23.91 34.94
N ARG A 30 -13.75 -22.80 34.26
CA ARG A 30 -14.66 -21.65 34.16
C ARG A 30 -15.94 -21.98 33.38
N LEU A 31 -15.81 -22.71 32.27
CA LEU A 31 -16.96 -23.17 31.48
C LEU A 31 -17.86 -24.15 32.24
N LYS A 32 -17.32 -24.99 33.13
CA LYS A 32 -18.11 -25.86 34.00
C LYS A 32 -18.90 -25.10 35.07
N GLN A 33 -18.40 -23.93 35.50
CA GLN A 33 -19.02 -23.11 36.52
C GLN A 33 -20.13 -22.20 35.95
N GLU A 34 -20.00 -21.75 34.71
CA GLU A 34 -20.91 -20.76 34.11
C GLU A 34 -22.18 -21.39 33.48
N ASP A 35 -22.14 -22.60 32.91
CA ASP A 35 -23.35 -23.27 32.41
C ASP A 35 -23.18 -24.79 32.16
N PRO A 36 -23.79 -25.68 32.98
CA PRO A 36 -23.72 -27.14 32.79
C PRO A 36 -24.40 -27.65 31.52
N ALA A 37 -25.31 -26.88 30.89
CA ALA A 37 -26.07 -27.30 29.72
C ALA A 37 -25.29 -27.10 28.40
N LEU A 38 -24.38 -26.12 28.34
CA LEU A 38 -23.48 -25.89 27.20
C LEU A 38 -22.48 -27.05 26.96
N GLY A 39 -22.23 -27.87 27.99
CA GLY A 39 -21.36 -29.06 27.90
C GLY A 39 -21.95 -30.23 27.09
N ARG A 40 -23.27 -30.29 26.88
CA ARG A 40 -23.91 -31.39 26.12
C ARG A 40 -24.03 -31.11 24.63
N ILE A 41 -24.12 -29.85 24.21
CA ILE A 41 -24.31 -29.46 22.80
C ILE A 41 -22.98 -29.59 22.00
N ILE A 42 -21.83 -29.58 22.67
CA ILE A 42 -20.51 -29.59 22.03
C ILE A 42 -19.96 -31.03 21.85
N ARG A 43 -20.77 -32.08 22.08
CA ARG A 43 -20.25 -33.44 22.26
C ARG A 43 -19.96 -34.28 20.99
N PRO A 44 -20.46 -34.01 19.76
CA PRO A 44 -20.01 -34.79 18.60
C PRO A 44 -19.05 -34.11 17.61
N VAL A 45 -18.76 -32.80 17.69
CA VAL A 45 -18.05 -32.11 16.57
C VAL A 45 -16.54 -31.90 16.81
N ARG A 46 -16.00 -32.19 17.99
CA ARG A 46 -14.72 -31.58 18.40
C ARG A 46 -13.47 -32.47 18.42
N THR A 47 -13.54 -33.76 18.12
CA THR A 47 -12.34 -34.63 18.21
C THR A 47 -11.55 -34.80 16.91
N ASP A 48 -12.15 -34.59 15.73
CA ASP A 48 -11.39 -34.70 14.45
C ASP A 48 -11.00 -33.34 13.84
N LEU A 49 -11.79 -32.28 14.05
CA LEU A 49 -11.51 -30.96 13.47
C LEU A 49 -10.36 -30.18 14.15
N VAL A 50 -10.06 -30.45 15.42
CA VAL A 50 -9.03 -29.69 16.15
C VAL A 50 -7.61 -30.20 15.87
N ALA A 51 -7.46 -31.47 15.48
CA ALA A 51 -6.17 -32.06 15.10
C ALA A 51 -5.85 -31.82 13.61
N GLN A 52 -6.84 -31.92 12.71
CA GLN A 52 -6.67 -31.57 11.29
C GLN A 52 -6.61 -30.05 11.06
N GLY A 53 -7.39 -29.26 11.79
CA GLY A 53 -7.45 -27.80 11.64
C GLY A 53 -6.18 -27.06 12.06
N ARG A 54 -5.40 -27.53 13.03
CA ARG A 54 -4.19 -26.80 13.49
C ARG A 54 -2.98 -26.95 12.57
N LYS A 55 -2.81 -28.10 11.89
CA LYS A 55 -1.80 -28.24 10.83
C LYS A 55 -2.23 -27.48 9.57
N GLY A 56 -3.53 -27.50 9.24
CA GLY A 56 -4.13 -26.72 8.15
C GLY A 56 -4.00 -25.22 8.36
N ILE A 57 -4.34 -24.69 9.54
CA ILE A 57 -4.23 -23.27 9.89
C ILE A 57 -2.77 -22.82 10.03
N ARG A 58 -1.87 -23.63 10.62
CA ARG A 58 -0.43 -23.29 10.65
C ARG A 58 0.22 -23.35 9.27
N ARG A 59 -0.22 -24.26 8.38
CA ARG A 59 0.19 -24.26 6.96
C ARG A 59 -0.45 -23.12 6.17
N ALA A 60 -1.70 -22.77 6.43
CA ALA A 60 -2.40 -21.65 5.80
C ALA A 60 -1.80 -20.31 6.26
N MET A 61 -1.63 -20.09 7.56
CA MET A 61 -0.93 -18.92 8.11
C MET A 61 0.56 -18.90 7.78
N GLY A 62 1.21 -20.06 7.68
CA GLY A 62 2.61 -20.17 7.23
C GLY A 62 2.75 -19.90 5.73
N GLY A 63 1.75 -20.28 4.94
CA GLY A 63 1.64 -20.01 3.50
C GLY A 63 1.26 -18.56 3.20
N VAL A 64 0.54 -17.90 4.11
CA VAL A 64 0.28 -16.45 4.08
C VAL A 64 1.52 -15.70 4.56
N ARG A 65 2.09 -15.98 5.74
CA ARG A 65 3.24 -15.24 6.30
C ARG A 65 4.52 -15.32 5.46
N ARG A 66 4.80 -16.44 4.79
CA ARG A 66 6.06 -16.63 4.06
C ARG A 66 6.26 -15.65 2.88
N PRO A 67 5.30 -15.45 1.97
CA PRO A 67 5.42 -14.41 0.94
C PRO A 67 5.46 -12.99 1.53
N PHE A 68 4.73 -12.71 2.61
CA PHE A 68 4.78 -11.39 3.27
C PHE A 68 6.11 -11.08 3.96
N ALA A 69 6.78 -12.08 4.54
CA ALA A 69 7.99 -11.88 5.32
C ALA A 69 9.21 -11.42 4.51
N GLY A 70 9.23 -11.66 3.18
CA GLY A 70 10.32 -11.24 2.31
C GLY A 70 10.22 -9.78 1.86
N ILE A 71 9.02 -9.34 1.45
CA ILE A 71 8.82 -8.03 0.83
C ILE A 71 8.47 -6.94 1.84
N LEU A 72 7.68 -7.26 2.87
CA LEU A 72 7.15 -6.26 3.79
C LEU A 72 8.24 -5.56 4.61
N PRO A 73 9.30 -6.22 5.10
CA PRO A 73 10.36 -5.53 5.83
C PRO A 73 11.17 -4.56 4.95
N ILE A 74 11.43 -4.92 3.70
CA ILE A 74 12.15 -4.06 2.74
C ILE A 74 11.28 -2.84 2.43
N PHE A 75 10.03 -3.08 2.05
CA PHE A 75 9.06 -2.03 1.75
C PHE A 75 8.87 -1.07 2.94
N VAL A 76 8.67 -1.58 4.16
CA VAL A 76 8.57 -0.74 5.36
C VAL A 76 9.87 0.03 5.61
N GLY A 77 11.02 -0.60 5.39
CA GLY A 77 12.32 0.06 5.48
C GLY A 77 12.46 1.23 4.50
N ASP A 78 12.03 1.04 3.25
CA ASP A 78 12.06 2.07 2.21
C ASP A 78 11.11 3.23 2.56
N ILE A 79 9.91 2.93 3.07
CA ILE A 79 8.98 3.96 3.58
C ILE A 79 9.65 4.79 4.67
N LEU A 80 10.19 4.15 5.69
CA LEU A 80 10.80 4.87 6.81
C LEU A 80 12.01 5.69 6.34
N ARG A 81 12.84 5.12 5.47
CA ARG A 81 14.00 5.79 4.86
C ARG A 81 13.57 7.02 4.06
N TYR A 82 12.49 6.91 3.29
CA TYR A 82 11.95 8.01 2.51
C TYR A 82 11.37 9.11 3.42
N LEU A 83 10.48 8.77 4.35
CA LEU A 83 9.83 9.74 5.23
C LEU A 83 10.84 10.51 6.09
N ASP A 84 11.87 9.84 6.60
CA ASP A 84 12.96 10.44 7.36
C ASP A 84 13.89 11.30 6.47
N GLY A 85 14.12 10.87 5.23
CA GLY A 85 15.14 11.42 4.34
C GLY A 85 14.64 12.33 3.22
N ARG A 86 13.33 12.58 3.08
CA ARG A 86 12.76 13.33 1.94
C ARG A 86 13.04 14.84 1.97
N GLY A 87 13.41 15.39 3.13
CA GLY A 87 13.63 16.82 3.28
C GLY A 87 12.33 17.64 3.44
N ARG A 88 12.39 18.92 3.09
CA ARG A 88 11.28 19.89 3.18
C ARG A 88 11.24 20.78 1.93
N PRO A 89 10.11 21.47 1.63
CA PRO A 89 10.09 22.49 0.58
C PRO A 89 11.30 23.43 0.65
N GLY A 90 11.97 23.65 -0.49
CA GLY A 90 13.21 24.44 -0.57
C GLY A 90 14.50 23.75 -0.10
N SER A 91 14.42 22.60 0.56
CA SER A 91 15.57 21.77 0.94
C SER A 91 15.23 20.28 0.75
N PRO A 92 15.11 19.82 -0.51
CA PRO A 92 14.79 18.44 -0.83
C PRO A 92 15.90 17.50 -0.36
N GLY A 93 15.51 16.29 0.03
CA GLY A 93 16.44 15.20 0.29
C GLY A 93 16.93 14.54 -1.00
N PRO A 94 17.97 13.70 -0.93
CA PRO A 94 18.67 13.18 -2.11
C PRO A 94 17.82 12.29 -3.04
N ILE A 95 16.73 11.69 -2.53
CA ILE A 95 15.79 10.94 -3.37
C ILE A 95 14.92 11.90 -4.18
N ILE A 96 14.45 12.98 -3.56
CA ILE A 96 13.60 13.98 -4.20
C ILE A 96 14.41 14.82 -5.18
N GLU A 97 15.65 15.17 -4.86
CA GLU A 97 16.56 15.85 -5.79
C GLU A 97 16.66 15.09 -7.12
N ARG A 98 16.84 13.76 -7.08
CA ARG A 98 16.88 12.93 -8.30
C ARG A 98 15.57 12.94 -9.09
N VAL A 99 14.43 13.03 -8.40
CA VAL A 99 13.11 13.08 -9.05
C VAL A 99 12.93 14.44 -9.73
N LEU A 100 13.28 15.53 -9.04
CA LEU A 100 13.25 16.88 -9.58
C LEU A 100 14.14 16.99 -10.82
N ASP A 101 15.39 16.54 -10.72
CA ASP A 101 16.34 16.55 -11.83
C ASP A 101 15.79 15.80 -13.04
N GLY A 102 15.25 14.60 -12.85
CA GLY A 102 14.68 13.80 -13.95
C GLY A 102 13.44 14.43 -14.59
N LEU A 103 12.57 15.07 -13.80
CA LEU A 103 11.40 15.77 -14.31
C LEU A 103 11.80 17.03 -15.09
N HIS A 104 12.76 17.80 -14.59
CA HIS A 104 13.28 19.00 -15.26
C HIS A 104 14.03 18.65 -16.53
N GLU A 105 14.85 17.60 -16.52
CA GLU A 105 15.54 17.09 -17.71
C GLU A 105 14.54 16.65 -18.77
N ALA A 106 13.53 15.86 -18.40
CA ALA A 106 12.49 15.42 -19.34
C ALA A 106 11.68 16.60 -19.91
N ALA A 107 11.34 17.58 -19.07
CA ALA A 107 10.63 18.78 -19.50
C ALA A 107 11.47 19.65 -20.45
N ALA A 108 12.77 19.76 -20.21
CA ALA A 108 13.70 20.53 -21.04
C ALA A 108 14.04 19.82 -22.37
N ALA A 109 14.10 18.49 -22.37
CA ALA A 109 14.37 17.68 -23.55
C ALA A 109 13.16 17.57 -24.49
N GLY A 110 11.94 17.76 -23.97
CA GLY A 110 10.70 17.69 -24.74
C GLY A 110 10.60 18.74 -25.83
N VAL A 111 10.04 18.36 -26.98
CA VAL A 111 9.76 19.32 -28.05
C VAL A 111 8.56 20.20 -27.66
N VAL A 112 8.53 21.44 -28.14
CA VAL A 112 7.38 22.34 -27.94
C VAL A 112 6.08 21.63 -28.36
N GLY A 113 5.16 21.50 -27.41
CA GLY A 113 3.85 20.83 -27.62
C GLY A 113 3.83 19.34 -27.30
N GLU A 114 4.97 18.72 -27.00
CA GLU A 114 5.05 17.35 -26.47
C GLU A 114 4.57 17.30 -25.00
N PRO A 115 3.80 16.28 -24.60
CA PRO A 115 3.34 16.14 -23.23
C PRO A 115 4.41 15.51 -22.33
N LEU A 116 4.55 16.01 -21.09
CA LEU A 116 5.34 15.31 -20.06
C LEU A 116 4.49 14.18 -19.45
N VAL A 117 4.90 12.95 -19.72
CA VAL A 117 4.25 11.73 -19.21
C VAL A 117 5.13 11.11 -18.12
N VAL A 118 4.56 10.92 -16.93
CA VAL A 118 5.24 10.31 -15.79
C VAL A 118 4.62 8.94 -15.50
N LEU A 119 5.44 7.90 -15.51
CA LEU A 119 5.06 6.56 -15.06
C LEU A 119 5.82 6.24 -13.78
N THR A 120 5.09 6.01 -12.69
CA THR A 120 5.65 5.57 -11.42
C THR A 120 5.22 4.14 -11.12
N HIS A 121 6.09 3.40 -10.45
CA HIS A 121 5.79 2.07 -9.91
C HIS A 121 6.01 2.06 -8.40
N SER A 122 5.13 1.37 -7.67
CA SER A 122 5.25 1.19 -6.22
C SER A 122 5.43 2.53 -5.49
N MET A 123 6.49 2.65 -4.69
CA MET A 123 6.83 3.86 -3.94
C MET A 123 7.12 5.10 -4.79
N GLY A 124 7.35 4.95 -6.10
CA GLY A 124 7.56 6.09 -7.00
C GLY A 124 6.37 7.06 -6.99
N GLY A 125 5.16 6.55 -6.72
CA GLY A 125 3.97 7.39 -6.64
C GLY A 125 4.03 8.41 -5.50
N GLN A 126 4.58 8.03 -4.35
CA GLN A 126 4.77 8.91 -3.20
C GLN A 126 5.76 10.03 -3.52
N LEU A 127 6.84 9.68 -4.23
CA LEU A 127 7.88 10.63 -4.60
C LEU A 127 7.30 11.72 -5.51
N VAL A 128 6.54 11.33 -6.53
CA VAL A 128 5.90 12.27 -7.45
C VAL A 128 4.83 13.08 -6.75
N TYR A 129 4.03 12.47 -5.86
CA TYR A 129 3.01 13.18 -5.09
C TYR A 129 3.62 14.32 -4.25
N ASP A 130 4.60 14.01 -3.39
CA ASP A 130 5.30 15.05 -2.60
C ASP A 130 6.01 16.05 -3.53
N THR A 131 6.49 15.62 -4.70
CA THR A 131 7.11 16.53 -5.67
C THR A 131 6.12 17.57 -6.18
N VAL A 132 4.99 17.15 -6.75
CA VAL A 132 4.02 18.07 -7.36
C VAL A 132 3.20 18.87 -6.36
N THR A 133 3.23 18.50 -5.08
CA THR A 133 2.52 19.21 -4.00
C THR A 133 3.43 20.08 -3.16
N ALA A 134 4.66 19.65 -2.86
CA ALA A 134 5.51 20.30 -1.87
C ALA A 134 6.86 20.80 -2.42
N PHE A 135 7.52 20.03 -3.30
CA PHE A 135 8.90 20.37 -3.71
C PHE A 135 8.99 21.17 -5.01
N ASP A 136 8.13 20.91 -5.98
CA ASP A 136 7.97 21.71 -7.19
C ASP A 136 6.52 21.72 -7.66
N PRO A 137 5.65 22.53 -7.03
CA PRO A 137 4.27 22.68 -7.47
C PRO A 137 4.12 23.42 -8.80
N GLY A 138 5.21 23.88 -9.41
CA GLY A 138 5.23 24.52 -10.72
C GLY A 138 5.45 23.54 -11.87
N VAL A 139 5.93 22.32 -11.59
CA VAL A 139 6.16 21.31 -12.63
C VAL A 139 4.83 20.90 -13.26
N ARG A 140 4.77 20.96 -14.59
CA ARG A 140 3.58 20.57 -15.34
C ARG A 140 3.70 19.14 -15.84
N VAL A 141 3.06 18.22 -15.14
CA VAL A 141 2.89 16.82 -15.59
C VAL A 141 1.57 16.71 -16.35
N ASP A 142 1.62 16.41 -17.65
CA ASP A 142 0.42 16.32 -18.49
C ASP A 142 -0.33 14.99 -18.29
N PHE A 143 0.38 13.93 -17.95
CA PHE A 143 -0.19 12.62 -17.66
C PHE A 143 0.65 11.91 -16.61
N TRP A 144 0.02 11.45 -15.54
CA TRP A 144 0.66 10.63 -14.52
C TRP A 144 -0.02 9.27 -14.42
N CYS A 145 0.75 8.20 -14.64
CA CYS A 145 0.37 6.83 -14.29
C CYS A 145 1.06 6.41 -13.00
N ALA A 146 0.28 6.17 -11.94
CA ALA A 146 0.74 5.41 -10.79
C ALA A 146 0.37 3.93 -10.97
N SER A 147 1.37 3.05 -11.04
CA SER A 147 1.18 1.61 -11.21
C SER A 147 1.60 0.86 -9.94
N GLY A 148 0.76 -0.03 -9.43
CA GLY A 148 1.04 -0.75 -8.19
C GLY A 148 1.32 0.16 -6.99
N GLY A 149 0.80 1.39 -7.01
CA GLY A 149 1.20 2.46 -6.08
C GLY A 149 0.42 2.45 -4.76
N GLN A 150 0.95 3.18 -3.78
CA GLN A 150 0.32 3.36 -2.46
C GLN A 150 -0.22 4.78 -2.22
N VAL A 151 -0.47 5.56 -3.28
CA VAL A 151 -0.78 6.99 -3.16
C VAL A 151 -2.03 7.21 -2.31
N GLY A 152 -3.15 6.58 -2.67
CA GLY A 152 -4.38 6.66 -1.88
C GLY A 152 -4.21 6.25 -0.42
N PHE A 153 -3.41 5.20 -0.15
CA PHE A 153 -3.11 4.76 1.21
C PHE A 153 -2.33 5.82 2.01
N PHE A 154 -1.34 6.47 1.40
CA PHE A 154 -0.53 7.51 2.06
C PHE A 154 -1.32 8.80 2.29
N VAL A 155 -2.25 9.15 1.39
CA VAL A 155 -3.20 10.25 1.62
C VAL A 155 -4.06 9.97 2.84
N GLU A 156 -4.66 8.77 2.94
CA GLU A 156 -5.49 8.41 4.09
C GLU A 156 -4.71 8.42 5.41
N LEU A 157 -3.43 8.04 5.39
CA LEU A 157 -2.58 8.10 6.57
C LEU A 157 -2.13 9.52 6.93
N GLY A 158 -2.31 10.50 6.05
CA GLY A 158 -1.88 11.89 6.28
C GLY A 158 -0.36 12.06 6.39
N VAL A 159 0.42 11.23 5.67
CA VAL A 159 1.89 11.21 5.79
C VAL A 159 2.60 12.03 4.71
N PHE A 160 1.89 12.55 3.71
CA PHE A 160 2.45 13.45 2.70
C PHE A 160 2.76 14.83 3.26
N LEU A 161 3.73 15.52 2.65
CA LEU A 161 4.09 16.87 3.07
C LEU A 161 2.94 17.86 2.87
N GLU A 162 2.10 17.67 1.86
CA GLU A 162 0.84 18.42 1.68
C GLU A 162 0.01 18.51 2.98
N ALA A 163 -0.05 17.43 3.77
CA ALA A 163 -0.86 17.39 4.98
C ALA A 163 -0.15 17.98 6.21
N THR A 164 1.18 18.12 6.18
CA THR A 164 2.00 18.42 7.37
C THR A 164 2.82 19.70 7.27
N ASP A 165 3.09 20.18 6.05
CA ASP A 165 3.96 21.31 5.78
C ASP A 165 3.14 22.52 5.29
N PRO A 166 3.24 23.69 5.93
CA PRO A 166 2.43 24.85 5.58
C PRO A 166 2.76 25.46 4.20
N ASP A 167 3.95 25.19 3.66
CA ASP A 167 4.40 25.72 2.38
C ASP A 167 4.01 24.80 1.20
N ALA A 168 3.49 23.60 1.48
CA ALA A 168 2.98 22.69 0.47
C ALA A 168 1.61 23.14 -0.07
N ARG A 169 1.32 22.78 -1.32
CA ARG A 169 0.07 23.07 -2.01
C ARG A 169 -0.86 21.86 -1.98
N PRO A 170 -2.18 22.08 -1.81
CA PRO A 170 -3.14 21.00 -1.86
C PRO A 170 -3.16 20.35 -3.25
N PHE A 171 -3.28 19.03 -3.30
CA PHE A 171 -3.49 18.33 -4.54
C PHE A 171 -4.93 18.58 -5.02
N THR A 172 -5.06 19.31 -6.12
CA THR A 172 -6.34 19.56 -6.79
C THR A 172 -6.46 18.77 -8.09
N ALA A 173 -7.63 18.76 -8.71
CA ALA A 173 -7.85 18.06 -9.98
C ALA A 173 -6.97 18.60 -11.13
N ASP A 174 -6.44 19.82 -10.99
CA ASP A 174 -5.61 20.48 -11.99
C ASP A 174 -4.10 20.39 -11.69
N THR A 175 -3.68 19.74 -10.59
CA THR A 175 -2.26 19.55 -10.23
C THR A 175 -1.49 18.84 -11.34
N VAL A 176 -2.12 17.85 -11.98
CA VAL A 176 -1.61 17.14 -13.15
C VAL A 176 -2.70 17.06 -14.21
N GLY A 177 -2.32 16.97 -15.49
CA GLY A 177 -3.29 16.99 -16.59
C GLY A 177 -4.25 15.80 -16.60
N TYR A 178 -3.77 14.61 -16.20
CA TYR A 178 -4.60 13.44 -15.96
C TYR A 178 -3.88 12.48 -15.02
N PHE A 179 -4.55 12.09 -13.92
CA PHE A 179 -4.01 11.13 -12.97
C PHE A 179 -4.69 9.77 -13.11
N TRP A 180 -3.95 8.80 -13.63
CA TRP A 180 -4.36 7.41 -13.72
C TRP A 180 -3.66 6.54 -12.68
N ASN A 181 -4.42 5.84 -11.85
CA ASN A 181 -3.92 4.86 -10.92
C ASN A 181 -4.28 3.43 -11.41
N ALA A 182 -3.29 2.75 -11.99
CA ALA A 182 -3.38 1.34 -12.33
C ALA A 182 -3.04 0.51 -11.08
N TRP A 183 -4.06 -0.13 -10.53
CA TRP A 183 -3.93 -0.91 -9.29
C TRP A 183 -4.42 -2.33 -9.50
N SER A 184 -4.26 -3.18 -8.49
CA SER A 184 -4.72 -4.57 -8.54
C SER A 184 -5.21 -5.03 -7.19
N SER A 185 -6.41 -5.59 -7.16
CA SER A 185 -6.92 -6.27 -5.94
C SER A 185 -6.11 -7.51 -5.55
N SER A 186 -5.28 -8.02 -6.46
CA SER A 186 -4.39 -9.17 -6.25
C SER A 186 -2.95 -8.78 -5.89
N ASP A 187 -2.63 -7.48 -5.90
CA ASP A 187 -1.36 -6.93 -5.45
C ASP A 187 -1.54 -6.30 -4.06
N VAL A 188 -0.89 -6.88 -3.06
CA VAL A 188 -1.03 -6.43 -1.67
C VAL A 188 -0.38 -5.09 -1.36
N LEU A 189 0.49 -4.62 -2.24
CA LEU A 189 1.10 -3.30 -2.13
C LEU A 189 0.40 -2.28 -3.03
N SER A 190 -0.67 -2.64 -3.74
CA SER A 190 -1.39 -1.70 -4.58
C SER A 190 -2.68 -1.24 -3.92
N PHE A 191 -2.94 0.06 -3.96
CA PHE A 191 -4.13 0.64 -3.34
C PHE A 191 -4.91 1.50 -4.33
N PRO A 192 -6.26 1.51 -4.24
CA PRO A 192 -7.08 2.44 -4.99
C PRO A 192 -6.79 3.88 -4.54
N THR A 193 -6.88 4.83 -5.49
CA THR A 193 -6.60 6.25 -5.26
C THR A 193 -7.82 7.12 -5.61
N GLU A 194 -8.72 6.61 -6.45
CA GLU A 194 -9.98 7.28 -6.76
C GLU A 194 -10.82 7.49 -5.49
N GLY A 195 -11.46 8.66 -5.40
CA GLY A 195 -12.19 9.12 -4.21
C GLY A 195 -11.32 9.59 -3.04
N ARG A 196 -9.98 9.44 -3.12
CA ARG A 196 -9.03 9.91 -2.09
C ARG A 196 -8.21 11.10 -2.56
N VAL A 197 -7.78 11.07 -3.83
CA VAL A 197 -7.09 12.19 -4.47
C VAL A 197 -8.01 12.82 -5.52
N PRO A 198 -8.20 14.15 -5.50
CA PRO A 198 -8.99 14.84 -6.52
C PRO A 198 -8.47 14.57 -7.94
N GLY A 199 -9.35 14.17 -8.86
CA GLY A 199 -9.01 13.92 -10.26
C GLY A 199 -8.30 12.58 -10.54
N ALA A 200 -8.07 11.74 -9.54
CA ALA A 200 -7.53 10.40 -9.74
C ALA A 200 -8.58 9.44 -10.32
N HIS A 201 -8.17 8.62 -11.27
CA HIS A 201 -8.99 7.58 -11.89
C HIS A 201 -8.37 6.21 -11.74
N ASP A 202 -9.11 5.26 -11.18
CA ASP A 202 -8.61 3.91 -10.93
C ASP A 202 -8.85 2.98 -12.13
N SER A 203 -7.97 1.99 -12.31
CA SER A 203 -8.24 0.82 -13.16
C SER A 203 -7.63 -0.42 -12.49
N ASP A 204 -8.46 -1.44 -12.27
CA ASP A 204 -8.04 -2.71 -11.66
C ASP A 204 -7.48 -3.65 -12.73
N PHE A 205 -6.24 -4.11 -12.54
CA PHE A 205 -5.56 -5.13 -13.31
C PHE A 205 -5.47 -6.41 -12.49
N ALA A 206 -6.40 -7.34 -12.67
CA ALA A 206 -6.36 -8.62 -11.99
C ALA A 206 -5.19 -9.48 -12.51
N TYR A 207 -4.31 -9.93 -11.60
CA TYR A 207 -3.17 -10.80 -11.93
C TYR A 207 -3.28 -12.15 -11.20
N ASP A 208 -2.92 -13.22 -11.90
CA ASP A 208 -3.07 -14.61 -11.41
C ASP A 208 -1.81 -15.16 -10.72
N GLY A 209 -0.84 -14.31 -10.39
CA GLY A 209 0.44 -14.69 -9.78
C GLY A 209 0.47 -14.67 -8.25
N THR A 210 1.67 -14.79 -7.69
CA THR A 210 1.90 -14.61 -6.25
C THR A 210 1.89 -13.12 -5.88
N LEU A 211 1.64 -12.77 -4.62
CA LEU A 211 1.58 -11.37 -4.16
C LEU A 211 2.77 -10.50 -4.63
N ILE A 212 4.00 -11.04 -4.55
CA ILE A 212 5.21 -10.33 -4.99
C ILE A 212 5.29 -10.26 -6.51
N ALA A 213 4.95 -11.36 -7.20
CA ALA A 213 4.95 -11.39 -8.66
C ALA A 213 3.93 -10.41 -9.23
N ASN A 214 2.73 -10.35 -8.63
CA ASN A 214 1.65 -9.45 -9.02
C ASN A 214 2.06 -7.98 -8.90
N HIS A 215 2.83 -7.64 -7.87
CA HIS A 215 3.35 -6.29 -7.73
C HIS A 215 4.26 -5.87 -8.89
N MET A 216 5.01 -6.82 -9.46
CA MET A 216 5.90 -6.57 -10.59
C MET A 216 5.22 -6.74 -11.95
N SER A 217 4.02 -7.33 -12.01
CA SER A 217 3.34 -7.67 -13.27
C SER A 217 3.10 -6.47 -14.18
N TYR A 218 2.82 -5.28 -13.63
CA TYR A 218 2.63 -4.06 -14.43
C TYR A 218 3.81 -3.73 -15.35
N LEU A 219 5.05 -4.05 -14.92
CA LEU A 219 6.27 -3.73 -15.68
C LEU A 219 6.49 -4.64 -16.89
N HIS A 220 5.70 -5.72 -17.00
CA HIS A 220 5.87 -6.73 -18.02
C HIS A 220 4.58 -7.11 -18.73
N ASP A 221 3.42 -6.62 -18.28
CA ASP A 221 2.11 -6.92 -18.87
C ASP A 221 1.87 -6.09 -20.15
N PRO A 222 1.75 -6.74 -21.34
CA PRO A 222 1.44 -6.04 -22.57
C PRO A 222 0.08 -5.31 -22.54
N ALA A 223 -0.91 -5.83 -21.80
CA ALA A 223 -2.22 -5.19 -21.69
C ALA A 223 -2.14 -3.88 -20.91
N PHE A 224 -1.29 -3.82 -19.87
CA PHE A 224 -0.98 -2.59 -19.16
C PHE A 224 -0.38 -1.53 -20.11
N TYR A 225 0.65 -1.87 -20.87
CA TYR A 225 1.29 -0.91 -21.79
C TYR A 225 0.37 -0.49 -22.95
N ALA A 226 -0.45 -1.39 -23.48
CA ALA A 226 -1.46 -1.05 -24.48
C ALA A 226 -2.49 -0.04 -23.94
N THR A 227 -2.92 -0.24 -22.69
CA THR A 227 -3.85 0.66 -22.00
C THR A 227 -3.20 2.00 -21.69
N LEU A 228 -1.94 2.01 -21.24
CA LEU A 228 -1.15 3.22 -21.01
C LEU A 228 -1.04 4.04 -22.30
N ALA A 229 -0.65 3.42 -23.41
CA ALA A 229 -0.53 4.11 -24.69
C ALA A 229 -1.88 4.71 -25.16
N ALA A 230 -2.98 3.97 -25.00
CA ALA A 230 -4.31 4.46 -25.35
C ALA A 230 -4.72 5.66 -24.48
N LYS A 231 -4.50 5.59 -23.16
CA LYS A 231 -4.83 6.68 -22.23
C LYS A 231 -3.97 7.91 -22.47
N VAL A 232 -2.65 7.75 -22.63
CA VAL A 232 -1.77 8.87 -23.01
C VAL A 232 -2.28 9.51 -24.29
N ALA A 233 -2.60 8.73 -25.32
CA ALA A 233 -3.10 9.26 -26.58
C ALA A 233 -4.41 10.05 -26.40
N VAL A 234 -5.36 9.58 -25.59
CA VAL A 234 -6.64 10.28 -25.38
C VAL A 234 -6.46 11.57 -24.57
N HIS A 235 -5.69 11.51 -23.48
CA HIS A 235 -5.64 12.59 -22.49
C HIS A 235 -4.60 13.69 -22.81
N THR A 236 -3.68 13.45 -23.74
CA THR A 236 -2.65 14.44 -24.12
C THR A 236 -2.88 15.09 -25.49
N ARG A 237 -3.86 14.62 -26.27
CA ARG A 237 -4.16 15.10 -27.64
C ARG A 237 -4.49 16.60 -27.73
N GLY A 238 -4.94 17.24 -26.64
CA GLY A 238 -5.33 18.65 -26.60
C GLY A 238 -4.21 19.65 -26.91
N ARG A 239 -2.93 19.31 -26.68
CA ARG A 239 -1.80 20.22 -26.91
C ARG A 239 -1.43 20.43 -28.39
N ARG A 240 -1.86 19.56 -29.31
CA ARG A 240 -1.62 19.75 -30.75
C ARG A 240 -2.48 20.85 -31.38
N ARG A 241 -3.59 21.25 -30.73
CA ARG A 241 -4.59 22.14 -31.35
C ARG A 241 -4.51 23.60 -30.93
N HIS A 242 -3.80 23.94 -29.85
CA HIS A 242 -3.79 25.30 -29.29
C HIS A 242 -2.60 26.19 -29.70
N MET A 243 -1.76 25.75 -30.62
CA MET A 243 -0.62 26.54 -31.14
C MET A 243 -0.78 26.95 -32.62
N GLY A 244 -2.00 26.88 -33.15
CA GLY A 244 -2.31 27.22 -34.55
C GLY A 244 -3.50 28.17 -34.67
N GLY A 245 -3.45 29.30 -33.96
CA GLY A 245 -4.40 30.41 -34.05
C GLY A 245 -3.66 31.73 -34.08
#